data_AF-A0A1T4R5C2-F1
#
_entry.id   AF-A0A1T4R5C2-F1
#
_cell.length_a   1.000
_cell.length_b   1.000
_cell.length_c   1.000
_cell.angle_alpha   90.00
_cell.angle_beta   90.00
_cell.angle_gamma   90.00
#
_symmetry.space_group_name_H-M   'P 1'
#
loop_
_entity.id
_entity.type
_entity.pdbx_description
1 polymer ?
#
loop_
_entity_poly.entity_id
_entity_poly.type
_entity_poly.pdbx_seq_one_letter_code
_entity_poly.pdbx_strand_id
1 'polypeptide(L)'
;MDELIYREEVFKIIGAAIEVHKVLGSGFLEAVYQEALEHELSLRLVPFVSQQSLEIQYKDKLLTKSYIADIVCFDKIIVVTLPH
;
A
#
# COMPACT_ATOMS: atom_id res chain seq x y z
N MET A 1 -13.66 -18.97 9.17
CA MET A 1 -13.26 -17.86 8.31
C MET A 1 -12.77 -16.81 9.27
N ASP A 2 -11.45 -16.68 9.41
CA ASP A 2 -10.85 -15.79 10.41
C ASP A 2 -11.31 -14.35 10.16
N GLU A 3 -11.57 -13.63 11.26
CA GLU A 3 -11.97 -12.24 11.21
C GLU A 3 -10.84 -11.39 10.62
N LEU A 4 -11.14 -10.63 9.56
CA LEU A 4 -10.15 -9.77 8.93
C LEU A 4 -9.83 -8.59 9.84
N ILE A 5 -8.59 -8.54 10.32
CA ILE A 5 -8.07 -7.40 11.09
C ILE A 5 -8.10 -6.14 10.21
N TYR A 6 -8.58 -5.03 10.76
CA TYR A 6 -8.76 -3.74 10.05
C TYR A 6 -9.70 -3.80 8.84
N ARG A 7 -10.81 -4.53 8.98
CA ARG A 7 -11.79 -4.76 7.91
C ARG A 7 -12.15 -3.47 7.17
N GLU A 8 -12.55 -2.42 7.89
CA GLU A 8 -13.03 -1.17 7.28
C GLU A 8 -11.93 -0.43 6.50
N GLU A 9 -10.73 -0.35 7.06
CA GLU A 9 -9.56 0.25 6.44
C GLU A 9 -9.16 -0.51 5.17
N VAL A 10 -9.12 -1.84 5.25
CA VAL A 10 -8.81 -2.70 4.10
C VAL A 10 -9.85 -2.53 2.99
N PHE A 11 -11.14 -2.43 3.31
CA PHE A 11 -12.17 -2.18 2.29
C PHE A 11 -11.98 -0.83 1.59
N LYS A 12 -11.57 0.22 2.30
CA LYS A 12 -11.27 1.53 1.68
C LYS A 12 -10.09 1.44 0.71
N ILE A 13 -9.02 0.77 1.12
CA ILE A 13 -7.79 0.58 0.31
C ILE A 13 -8.10 -0.26 -0.93
N ILE A 14 -8.77 -1.40 -0.77
CA ILE A 14 -9.17 -2.27 -1.89
C ILE A 14 -10.07 -1.50 -2.86
N GLY A 15 -11.01 -0.71 -2.34
CA GLY A 15 -11.87 0.13 -3.18
C GLY A 15 -11.08 1.11 -4.06
N ALA A 16 -10.00 1.70 -3.53
CA ALA A 16 -9.10 2.57 -4.30
C ALA A 16 -8.33 1.78 -5.37
N ALA A 17 -7.73 0.64 -5.00
CA ALA A 17 -6.99 -0.20 -5.93
C ALA A 17 -7.87 -0.75 -7.08
N ILE A 18 -9.13 -1.09 -6.80
CA ILE A 18 -10.10 -1.50 -7.81
C ILE A 18 -10.36 -0.37 -8.82
N GLU A 19 -10.48 0.88 -8.35
CA GLU A 19 -10.71 2.01 -9.24
C GLU A 19 -9.50 2.28 -10.13
N VAL A 20 -8.30 2.28 -9.56
CA VAL A 20 -7.04 2.37 -10.31
C VAL A 20 -6.98 1.29 -11.40
N HIS A 21 -7.27 0.04 -11.05
CA HIS A 21 -7.25 -1.06 -12.02
C HIS A 21 -8.33 -0.91 -13.09
N LYS A 22 -9.53 -0.41 -12.76
CA LYS A 22 -10.58 -0.14 -13.75
C LYS A 22 -10.18 0.95 -14.75
N VAL A 23 -9.50 1.99 -14.29
CA VAL A 23 -9.09 3.13 -15.12
C VAL A 23 -7.87 2.80 -15.96
N LEU A 24 -6.83 2.21 -15.36
CA LEU A 24 -5.56 1.92 -16.03
C LEU A 24 -5.54 0.57 -16.75
N GLY A 25 -6.35 -0.40 -16.32
CA GLY A 25 -6.25 -1.78 -16.81
C GLY A 25 -4.90 -2.42 -16.45
N SER A 26 -4.44 -3.35 -17.29
CA SER A 26 -3.16 -4.06 -17.17
C SER A 26 -2.11 -3.52 -18.15
N GLY A 27 -0.82 -3.60 -17.80
CA GLY A 27 0.29 -3.40 -18.75
C GLY A 27 1.25 -2.25 -18.42
N PHE A 28 1.08 -1.60 -17.27
CA PHE A 28 1.98 -0.55 -16.80
C PHE A 28 3.00 -1.09 -15.78
N LEU A 29 4.05 -0.29 -15.56
CA LEU A 29 5.02 -0.54 -14.49
C LEU A 29 4.41 -0.26 -13.12
N GLU A 30 4.92 -0.94 -12.09
CA GLU A 30 4.53 -0.76 -10.69
C GLU A 30 4.45 0.72 -10.28
N ALA A 31 5.46 1.52 -10.65
CA ALA A 31 5.52 2.95 -10.33
C ALA A 31 4.28 3.74 -10.82
N VAL A 32 3.71 3.36 -11.96
CA VAL A 32 2.50 4.01 -12.49
C VAL A 32 1.28 3.64 -11.65
N TYR A 33 1.18 2.38 -11.24
CA TYR A 33 0.10 1.94 -10.34
C TYR A 33 0.22 2.55 -8.96
N GLN A 34 1.43 2.69 -8.44
CA GLN A 34 1.68 3.34 -7.16
C GLN A 34 1.24 4.81 -7.21
N GLU A 35 1.69 5.59 -8.20
CA GLU A 35 1.31 6.99 -8.35
C GLU A 35 -0.21 7.16 -8.49
N ALA A 36 -0.85 6.30 -9.29
CA ALA A 36 -2.30 6.33 -9.44
C ALA A 36 -3.04 5.96 -8.14
N LEU A 37 -2.51 5.00 -7.37
CA LEU A 37 -3.08 4.61 -6.09
C LEU A 37 -2.93 5.71 -5.03
N GLU A 38 -1.78 6.39 -4.97
CA GLU A 38 -1.58 7.56 -4.11
C GLU A 38 -2.59 8.67 -4.44
N HIS A 39 -2.84 8.91 -5.72
CA HIS A 39 -3.86 9.87 -6.17
C HIS A 39 -5.26 9.45 -5.72
N GLU A 40 -5.66 8.20 -5.97
CA GLU A 40 -7.00 7.70 -5.62
C GLU A 40 -7.23 7.65 -4.10
N LEU A 41 -6.21 7.28 -3.31
CA LEU A 41 -6.24 7.31 -1.85
C LEU A 41 -6.43 8.75 -1.35
N SER A 42 -5.75 9.73 -1.96
CA SER A 42 -5.91 11.15 -1.65
C SER A 42 -7.34 11.63 -1.92
N LEU A 43 -7.91 11.27 -3.09
CA LEU A 43 -9.29 11.62 -3.45
C LEU A 43 -10.32 11.05 -2.45
N ARG A 44 -10.05 9.87 -1.91
CA ARG A 44 -10.90 9.19 -0.94
C ARG A 44 -10.64 9.57 0.51
N LEU A 45 -9.74 10.53 0.75
CA LEU A 45 -9.32 10.96 2.09
C LEU A 45 -8.84 9.79 2.97
N VAL A 46 -8.18 8.80 2.35
CA VAL A 46 -7.52 7.73 3.07
C VAL A 46 -6.15 8.23 3.52
N PRO A 47 -5.82 8.22 4.82
CA PRO A 47 -4.52 8.65 5.30
C PRO A 47 -3.45 7.64 4.87
N PHE A 48 -2.39 8.12 4.22
CA PHE A 48 -1.26 7.29 3.80
C PHE A 48 0.07 8.05 3.84
N VAL A 49 1.16 7.28 3.88
CA VAL A 49 2.53 7.75 3.69
C VAL A 49 3.17 6.91 2.59
N SER A 50 3.70 7.56 1.55
CA SER A 50 4.41 6.90 0.48
C SER A 50 5.89 6.70 0.80
N GLN A 51 6.45 5.61 0.27
CA GLN A 51 7.89 5.32 0.30
C GLN A 51 8.48 5.39 1.71
N GLN A 52 7.74 4.87 2.69
CA GLN A 52 8.16 4.92 4.09
C GLN A 52 9.30 3.93 4.33
N SER A 53 10.46 4.46 4.76
CA SER A 53 11.59 3.63 5.19
C SER A 53 11.29 3.01 6.55
N LEU A 54 11.25 1.69 6.60
CA LEU A 54 11.01 0.87 7.78
C LEU A 54 12.30 0.14 8.16
N GLU A 55 12.66 0.25 9.44
CA GLU A 55 13.73 -0.56 10.00
C GLU A 55 13.25 -2.00 10.18
N ILE A 56 14.08 -2.97 9.79
CA ILE A 56 13.75 -4.39 9.95
C ILE A 56 14.50 -4.95 11.14
N GLN A 57 13.74 -5.43 12.11
CA GLN A 57 14.25 -6.25 13.19
C GLN A 57 14.05 -7.73 12.85
N TYR A 58 15.14 -8.49 12.82
CA TYR A 58 15.11 -9.94 12.66
C TYR A 58 15.60 -10.59 13.95
N LYS A 59 14.66 -11.11 14.75
CA LYS A 59 14.90 -11.58 16.13
C LYS A 59 15.50 -10.43 16.97
N ASP A 60 16.65 -10.65 17.60
CA ASP A 60 17.31 -9.64 18.43
C ASP A 60 18.27 -8.74 17.64
N LYS A 61 18.29 -8.82 16.31
CA LYS A 61 19.20 -8.07 15.45
C LYS A 61 18.46 -7.06 14.57
N LEU A 62 18.84 -5.79 14.71
CA LEU A 62 18.50 -4.75 13.73
C LEU A 62 19.31 -4.99 12.45
N LEU A 63 18.61 -5.11 11.31
CA LEU A 63 19.27 -5.26 10.02
C LEU A 63 19.84 -3.93 9.55
N THR A 64 20.96 -3.98 8.81
CA THR A 64 21.56 -2.78 8.21
C THR A 64 20.78 -2.24 7.02
N LYS A 65 19.95 -3.10 6.40
CA LYS A 65 19.06 -2.72 5.31
C LYS A 65 17.71 -2.30 5.88
N SER A 66 17.21 -1.16 5.44
CA SER A 66 15.81 -0.78 5.59
C SER A 66 14.97 -1.35 4.45
N TYR A 67 13.67 -1.48 4.70
CA TYR A 67 12.67 -1.76 3.68
C TYR A 67 11.90 -0.49 3.40
N ILE A 68 11.78 -0.12 2.12
CA ILE A 68 10.96 1.01 1.71
C ILE A 68 9.61 0.44 1.32
N ALA A 69 8.60 0.68 2.15
CA ALA A 69 7.23 0.30 1.86
C ALA A 69 6.64 1.26 0.82
N ASP A 70 5.96 0.72 -0.19
CA ASP A 70 5.39 1.55 -1.26
C ASP A 70 4.41 2.59 -0.68
N ILE A 71 3.44 2.11 0.09
CA ILE A 71 2.44 2.93 0.77
C ILE A 71 2.12 2.32 2.14
N VAL A 72 2.08 3.15 3.17
CA VAL A 72 1.58 2.78 4.50
C VAL A 72 0.29 3.53 4.78
N CYS A 73 -0.82 2.81 4.87
CA CYS A 73 -2.15 3.36 5.14
C CYS A 73 -2.51 3.25 6.62
N PHE A 74 -3.17 4.29 7.15
CA PHE A 74 -3.65 4.36 8.54
C PHE A 74 -2.58 4.07 9.61
N ASP A 75 -1.29 4.28 9.28
CA ASP A 75 -0.14 3.95 10.12
C ASP A 75 -0.07 2.46 10.56
N LYS A 76 -0.78 1.57 9.87
CA LYS A 76 -1.00 0.17 10.30
C LYS A 76 -0.92 -0.85 9.18
N ILE A 77 -1.19 -0.46 7.94
CA ILE A 77 -1.33 -1.38 6.81
C ILE A 77 -0.29 -1.02 5.74
N ILE A 78 0.61 -1.95 5.44
CA ILE A 78 1.54 -1.82 4.31
C ILE A 78 0.83 -2.32 3.05
N VAL A 79 0.83 -1.50 2.01
CA VAL A 79 0.34 -1.82 0.67
C VAL A 79 1.55 -1.90 -0.25
N VAL A 80 1.65 -2.99 -0.99
CA VAL A 80 2.74 -3.22 -1.96
C VAL A 80 2.14 -3.28 -3.35
N THR A 81 2.66 -2.49 -4.27
CA THR A 81 2.29 -2.50 -5.68
C THR A 81 3.21 -3.45 -6.43
N LEU A 82 2.70 -4.61 -6.81
CA LEU A 82 3.42 -5.61 -7.59
C LEU A 82 2.87 -5.65 -9.03
N PRO A 83 3.70 -6.04 -10.02
CA PRO A 83 3.23 -6.20 -11.38
C PRO A 83 2.35 -7.45 -11.45
N HIS A 84 1.34 -7.40 -12.33
CA HIS A 84 0.57 -8.58 -12.73
C HIS A 84 1.29 -9.38 -13.80
#